data_AF-A0AAV5ICW3-F1
#
_entry.id   AF-A0AAV5ICW3-F1
#
_cell.length_a   1.000
_cell.length_b   1.000
_cell.length_c   1.000
_cell.angle_alpha   90.00
_cell.angle_beta   90.00
_cell.angle_gamma   90.00
#
_symmetry.space_group_name_H-M   'P 1'
#
loop_
_entity.id
_entity.type
_entity.pdbx_description
1 polymer ?
#
loop_
_entity_poly.entity_id
_entity_poly.type
_entity_poly.pdbx_seq_one_letter_code
_entity_poly.pdbx_strand_id
1 'polypeptide(L)'
;MEQEAGGTDHHFVGTRRSDLKKSFKVAVRSLLTSCSREDFKKAFPNFTNAERQRLHQLFIQVVTSLHANIEEEFESLCLETQVGKILDTVEQLVEEQSLDPLYSDNFNFEVVSS
;
A
#
# COMPACT_ATOMS: atom_id res chain seq x y z
N MET A 1 21.87 32.80 -20.96
CA MET A 1 20.60 33.37 -20.48
C MET A 1 19.51 32.69 -21.25
N GLU A 2 18.61 31.90 -20.71
CA GLU A 2 18.42 31.27 -19.40
C GLU A 2 17.36 30.19 -19.67
N GLN A 3 17.40 29.10 -18.90
CA GLN A 3 16.38 28.05 -18.88
C GLN A 3 14.99 28.64 -18.64
N GLU A 4 13.94 27.94 -19.08
CA GLU A 4 12.93 27.45 -18.13
C GLU A 4 12.43 26.06 -18.56
N ALA A 5 12.75 25.08 -17.73
CA ALA A 5 12.20 23.74 -17.76
C ALA A 5 10.86 23.79 -17.02
N GLY A 6 9.77 23.97 -17.76
CA GLY A 6 8.42 23.78 -17.23
C GLY A 6 8.13 22.29 -17.08
N GLY A 7 8.61 21.69 -15.99
CA GLY A 7 8.15 20.38 -15.54
C GLY A 7 6.74 20.52 -15.00
N THR A 8 5.73 20.40 -15.85
CA THR A 8 4.35 20.25 -15.40
C THR A 8 4.22 18.86 -14.79
N ASP A 9 4.28 18.81 -13.46
CA ASP A 9 3.87 17.64 -12.68
C ASP A 9 2.37 17.47 -12.90
N HIS A 10 2.00 16.70 -13.93
CA HIS A 10 0.61 16.39 -14.21
C HIS A 10 0.20 15.34 -13.18
N HIS A 11 -0.40 15.80 -12.09
CA HIS A 11 -0.89 14.95 -11.01
C HIS A 11 -2.01 14.07 -11.59
N PHE A 12 -1.70 12.82 -11.95
CA PHE A 12 -2.67 11.93 -12.57
C PHE A 12 -3.77 11.58 -11.56
N VAL A 13 -5.04 11.77 -11.94
CA VAL A 13 -6.19 11.30 -11.17
C VAL A 13 -6.01 9.82 -10.82
N GLY A 14 -6.12 9.49 -9.53
CA GLY A 14 -6.02 8.12 -9.02
C GLY A 14 -4.64 7.69 -8.49
N THR A 15 -3.69 8.61 -8.34
CA THR A 15 -2.38 8.31 -7.73
C THR A 15 -2.52 7.80 -6.28
N ARG A 16 -3.32 8.48 -5.44
CA ARG A 16 -3.56 8.07 -4.04
C ARG A 16 -4.14 6.67 -3.90
N ARG A 17 -5.11 6.33 -4.77
CA ARG A 17 -5.70 4.99 -4.81
C ARG A 17 -4.68 3.93 -5.21
N SER A 18 -3.89 4.22 -6.25
CA SER A 18 -2.82 3.33 -6.71
C SER A 18 -1.75 3.11 -5.61
N ASP A 19 -1.36 4.18 -4.92
CA ASP A 19 -0.37 4.14 -3.85
C ASP A 19 -0.85 3.36 -2.64
N LEU A 20 -2.13 3.50 -2.27
CA LEU A 20 -2.75 2.66 -1.24
C LEU A 20 -2.63 1.17 -1.62
N LYS A 21 -3.06 0.81 -2.83
CA LYS A 21 -3.02 -0.58 -3.32
C LYS A 21 -1.59 -1.12 -3.39
N LYS A 22 -0.64 -0.31 -3.85
CA LYS A 22 0.78 -0.67 -3.93
C LYS A 22 1.39 -0.87 -2.54
N SER A 23 1.12 0.04 -1.61
CA SER A 23 1.60 -0.02 -0.23
C SER A 23 1.07 -1.26 0.48
N PHE A 24 -0.22 -1.55 0.31
CA PHE A 24 -0.83 -2.77 0.85
C PHE A 24 -0.14 -4.02 0.31
N LYS A 25 0.06 -4.14 -1.01
CA LYS A 25 0.76 -5.29 -1.61
C LYS A 25 2.18 -5.47 -1.08
N VAL A 26 2.91 -4.38 -0.88
CA VAL A 26 4.26 -4.43 -0.29
C VAL A 26 4.20 -4.91 1.16
N ALA A 27 3.27 -4.41 1.96
CA ALA A 27 3.09 -4.80 3.36
C ALA A 27 2.71 -6.29 3.48
N VAL A 28 1.71 -6.75 2.72
CA VAL A 28 1.27 -8.16 2.72
C VAL A 28 2.38 -9.08 2.26
N ARG A 29 3.08 -8.75 1.18
CA ARG A 29 4.23 -9.55 0.71
C ARG A 29 5.29 -9.66 1.79
N SER A 30 5.58 -8.58 2.50
CA SER A 30 6.59 -8.55 3.57
C SER A 30 6.18 -9.44 4.75
N LEU A 31 4.92 -9.35 5.19
CA LEU A 31 4.36 -10.19 6.26
C LEU A 31 4.35 -11.68 5.91
N LEU A 32 4.14 -12.00 4.63
CA LEU A 32 4.06 -13.36 4.12
C LEU A 32 5.37 -13.85 3.47
N THR A 33 6.48 -13.15 3.71
CA THR A 33 7.79 -13.60 3.22
C THR A 33 8.15 -14.97 3.81
N SER A 34 8.65 -15.82 2.92
CA SER A 34 8.71 -17.26 3.11
C SER A 34 9.83 -17.69 4.05
N CYS A 35 9.44 -18.50 5.04
CA CYS A 35 10.35 -19.27 5.89
C CYS A 35 11.26 -20.17 5.04
N SER A 36 12.57 -20.11 5.27
CA SER A 36 13.54 -20.83 4.44
C SER A 36 13.55 -22.32 4.73
N ARG A 37 14.11 -23.12 3.82
CA ARG A 37 14.32 -24.56 4.08
C ARG A 37 15.22 -24.81 5.29
N GLU A 38 16.14 -23.91 5.60
CA GLU A 38 17.03 -24.03 6.77
C GLU A 38 16.27 -23.77 8.06
N ASP A 39 15.37 -22.79 8.06
CA ASP A 39 14.50 -22.51 9.21
C ASP A 39 13.61 -23.72 9.52
N PHE A 40 13.12 -24.41 8.48
CA PHE A 40 12.42 -25.68 8.65
C PHE A 40 13.29 -26.81 9.24
N LYS A 41 14.57 -26.89 8.85
CA LYS A 41 15.49 -27.87 9.46
C LYS A 41 15.72 -27.57 10.93
N LYS A 42 15.86 -26.29 11.30
CA LYS A 42 16.05 -25.84 12.68
C LYS A 42 14.79 -26.03 13.53
N ALA A 43 13.61 -25.73 12.98
CA ALA A 43 12.33 -25.84 13.67
C ALA A 43 11.88 -27.30 13.84
N PHE A 44 12.24 -28.19 12.91
CA PHE A 44 11.85 -29.60 12.92
C PHE A 44 13.08 -30.53 12.87
N PRO A 45 13.93 -30.54 13.92
CA PRO A 45 15.18 -31.31 13.90
C PRO A 45 14.93 -32.82 13.87
N ASN A 46 13.87 -33.28 14.55
CA ASN A 46 13.51 -34.69 14.69
C ASN A 46 12.82 -35.28 13.45
N PHE A 47 12.45 -34.44 12.48
CA PHE A 47 11.78 -34.87 11.27
C PHE A 47 12.82 -35.36 10.26
N THR A 48 12.48 -36.39 9.51
CA THR A 48 13.27 -36.83 8.36
C THR A 48 13.29 -35.74 7.29
N ASN A 49 14.24 -35.84 6.36
CA ASN A 49 14.29 -34.92 5.22
C ASN A 49 13.01 -34.97 4.37
N ALA A 50 12.41 -36.15 4.22
CA ALA A 50 11.17 -36.31 3.46
C ALA A 50 9.98 -35.62 4.14
N GLU A 51 9.85 -35.75 5.46
CA GLU A 51 8.78 -35.08 6.23
C GLU A 51 8.94 -33.56 6.20
N ARG A 52 10.17 -33.06 6.41
CA ARG A 52 10.46 -31.63 6.31
C ARG A 52 10.13 -31.06 4.94
N GLN A 53 10.44 -31.81 3.87
CA GLN A 53 10.14 -31.36 2.52
C GLN A 53 8.64 -31.29 2.26
N ARG A 54 7.86 -32.29 2.69
CA ARG A 54 6.40 -32.26 2.58
C ARG A 54 5.80 -31.11 3.39
N LEU A 55 6.30 -30.88 4.60
CA LEU A 55 5.84 -29.80 5.46
C LEU A 55 6.17 -28.42 4.87
N HIS A 56 7.36 -28.24 4.30
CA HIS A 56 7.73 -26.99 3.61
C HIS A 56 6.84 -26.73 2.40
N GLN A 57 6.49 -27.77 1.63
CA GLN A 57 5.54 -27.65 0.51
C GLN A 57 4.14 -27.26 0.99
N LEU A 58 3.63 -27.90 2.03
CA LEU A 58 2.34 -27.54 2.65
C LEU A 58 2.35 -26.11 3.16
N PHE A 59 3.43 -25.68 3.82
CA PHE A 59 3.59 -24.31 4.28
C PHE A 59 3.53 -23.30 3.12
N ILE A 60 4.25 -23.55 2.03
CA ILE A 60 4.19 -22.68 0.84
C ILE A 60 2.76 -22.60 0.30
N GLN A 61 2.04 -23.73 0.23
CA GLN A 61 0.66 -23.76 -0.23
C GLN A 61 -0.25 -22.91 0.67
N VAL A 62 -0.13 -23.05 1.99
CA VAL A 62 -0.90 -22.26 2.96
C VAL A 62 -0.58 -20.78 2.83
N VAL A 63 0.69 -20.39 2.79
CA VAL A 63 1.12 -18.99 2.66
C VAL A 63 0.63 -18.38 1.35
N THR A 64 0.70 -19.13 0.25
CA THR A 64 0.22 -18.66 -1.07
C THR A 64 -1.29 -18.46 -1.07
N SER A 65 -2.04 -19.42 -0.52
CA SER A 65 -3.51 -19.31 -0.39
C SER A 65 -3.91 -18.14 0.50
N LEU A 66 -3.22 -17.97 1.64
CA LEU A 66 -3.44 -16.85 2.54
C LEU A 66 -3.15 -15.49 1.88
N HIS A 67 -2.09 -15.40 1.07
CA HIS A 67 -1.79 -14.19 0.31
C HIS A 67 -2.93 -13.81 -0.64
N ALA A 68 -3.45 -14.79 -1.39
CA ALA A 68 -4.55 -14.58 -2.32
C ALA A 68 -5.84 -14.14 -1.59
N ASN A 69 -6.19 -14.84 -0.50
CA ASN A 69 -7.39 -14.51 0.28
C ASN A 69 -7.31 -13.09 0.86
N ILE A 70 -6.15 -12.69 1.42
CA ILE A 70 -5.97 -11.35 1.98
C ILE A 70 -6.09 -10.27 0.90
N GLU A 71 -5.53 -10.50 -0.30
CA GLU A 71 -5.65 -9.56 -1.42
C GLU A 71 -7.10 -9.43 -1.92
N GLU A 72 -7.85 -10.54 -1.96
CA GLU A 72 -9.26 -10.55 -2.34
C GLU A 72 -10.14 -9.81 -1.32
N GLU A 73 -9.99 -10.11 -0.03
CA GLU A 73 -10.73 -9.45 1.05
C GLU A 73 -10.43 -7.95 1.10
N PHE A 74 -9.18 -7.54 0.88
CA PHE A 74 -8.82 -6.13 0.82
C PHE A 74 -9.49 -5.41 -0.36
N GLU A 75 -9.53 -6.02 -1.54
CA GLU A 75 -10.22 -5.42 -2.70
C GLU A 75 -11.73 -5.33 -2.45
N SER A 76 -12.33 -6.38 -1.87
CA SER A 76 -13.74 -6.39 -1.47
C SER A 76 -14.05 -5.22 -0.50
N LEU A 77 -13.22 -5.06 0.54
CA LEU A 77 -13.37 -3.97 1.50
C LEU A 77 -13.20 -2.59 0.86
N CYS A 78 -12.26 -2.44 -0.09
CA CYS A 78 -12.08 -1.18 -0.82
C CYS A 78 -13.32 -0.81 -1.66
N LEU A 79 -13.98 -1.81 -2.26
CA LEU A 79 -15.21 -1.62 -3.01
C LEU A 79 -16.39 -1.27 -2.09
N GLU A 80 -16.56 -2.02 -1.00
CA GLU A 80 -17.63 -1.82 -0.02
C GLU A 80 -17.57 -0.42 0.62
N THR A 81 -16.38 -0.03 1.08
CA THR A 81 -16.15 1.27 1.72
C THR A 81 -16.10 2.44 0.73
N GLN A 82 -16.06 2.14 -0.58
CA GLN A 82 -15.85 3.12 -1.65
C GLN A 82 -14.58 3.98 -1.47
N VAL A 83 -13.57 3.49 -0.72
CA VAL A 83 -12.34 4.24 -0.42
C VAL A 83 -11.63 4.71 -1.68
N GLY A 84 -11.68 3.92 -2.76
CA GLY A 84 -11.10 4.31 -4.04
C GLY A 84 -11.72 5.60 -4.57
N LYS A 85 -13.06 5.71 -4.58
CA LYS A 85 -13.76 6.91 -5.04
C LYS A 85 -13.46 8.11 -4.13
N ILE A 86 -13.43 7.89 -2.82
CA ILE A 86 -13.13 8.96 -1.86
C ILE A 86 -11.72 9.51 -2.11
N LEU A 87 -10.73 8.64 -2.31
CA LEU A 87 -9.36 9.05 -2.63
C LEU A 87 -9.29 9.78 -3.98
N ASP A 88 -10.02 9.32 -4.98
CA ASP A 88 -10.11 9.99 -6.28
C ASP A 88 -10.74 11.40 -6.14
N THR A 89 -11.79 11.57 -5.32
CA THR A 89 -12.37 12.88 -5.01
C THR A 89 -11.39 13.77 -4.24
N VAL A 90 -10.67 13.25 -3.25
CA VAL A 90 -9.67 14.02 -2.50
C VAL A 90 -8.56 14.50 -3.43
N GLU A 91 -8.09 13.64 -4.35
CA GLU A 91 -7.13 14.00 -5.39
C GLU A 91 -7.62 15.20 -6.21
N GLN A 92 -8.85 15.12 -6.70
CA GLN A 92 -9.47 16.17 -7.50
C GLN A 92 -9.60 17.49 -6.71
N LEU A 93 -10.03 17.43 -5.45
CA LEU A 93 -10.18 18.63 -4.61
C LEU A 93 -8.83 19.30 -4.34
N VAL A 94 -7.77 18.51 -4.13
CA VAL A 94 -6.41 19.04 -3.94
C VAL A 94 -5.89 19.68 -5.22
N GLU A 95 -6.15 19.07 -6.38
CA GLU A 95 -5.80 19.65 -7.68
C GLU A 95 -6.55 20.97 -7.93
N GLU A 96 -7.88 20.99 -7.75
CA GLU A 96 -8.70 22.21 -7.88
C GLU A 96 -8.21 23.33 -6.96
N GLN A 97 -7.92 23.00 -5.70
CA GLN A 97 -7.39 23.94 -4.71
C GLN A 97 -6.03 24.49 -5.13
N SER A 98 -5.15 23.67 -5.70
CA SER A 98 -3.81 24.11 -6.15
C SER A 98 -3.87 25.09 -7.32
N LEU A 99 -4.96 25.09 -8.07
CA LEU A 99 -5.18 25.96 -9.23
C LEU A 99 -5.92 27.26 -8.88
N ASP A 100 -6.49 27.38 -7.67
CA ASP A 100 -7.21 28.57 -7.23
C ASP A 100 -6.24 29.69 -6.81
N PRO A 101 -6.09 30.77 -7.60
CA PRO A 101 -5.16 31.86 -7.29
C PRO A 101 -5.58 32.69 -6.07
N LEU A 102 -6.82 32.53 -5.60
CA LEU A 102 -7.36 33.22 -4.43
C LEU A 102 -7.16 32.41 -3.14
N TYR A 103 -6.64 31.18 -3.23
CA TYR A 103 -6.38 30.33 -2.09
C TYR A 103 -5.08 30.74 -1.38
N SER A 104 -5.18 31.74 -0.48
CA SER A 104 -4.09 32.08 0.44
C SER A 104 -4.13 31.18 1.68
N ASP A 105 -3.03 30.48 1.94
CA ASP A 105 -2.81 29.56 3.07
C ASP A 105 -2.78 30.32 4.42
N ASN A 106 -3.90 30.94 4.80
CA ASN A 106 -3.98 31.84 5.94
C ASN A 106 -4.56 31.13 7.18
N PHE A 107 -3.83 30.16 7.72
CA PHE A 107 -3.96 29.80 9.13
C PHE A 107 -3.11 30.76 9.98
N ASN A 108 -3.49 32.04 10.01
CA ASN A 108 -3.08 32.91 11.09
C ASN A 108 -3.91 32.54 12.33
N PHE A 109 -3.37 31.65 13.15
CA PHE A 109 -3.81 31.51 14.53
C PHE A 109 -3.36 32.79 15.25
N GLU A 110 -4.14 33.87 15.15
CA GLU A 110 -4.01 34.99 16.07
C GLU A 110 -4.38 34.47 17.45
N VAL A 111 -3.34 34.05 18.19
CA VAL A 111 -3.38 33.97 19.64
C VAL A 111 -3.73 35.37 20.11
N VAL A 112 -5.01 35.61 20.40
CA VAL A 112 -5.44 36.77 21.20
C VAL A 112 -4.82 36.62 22.58
N SER A 113 -3.62 37.18 22.73
CA SER A 113 -3.06 37.57 24.01
C SER A 113 -3.38 39.04 24.20
N SER A 114 -4.35 39.34 25.07
CA SER A 114 -4.41 40.45 26.06
C SER A 114 -5.86 40.72 26.46
#